data_AF-A0A1V4R611-F1
#
_entry.id   AF-A0A1V4R611-F1
#
_cell.length_a   1.000
_cell.length_b   1.000
_cell.length_c   1.000
_cell.angle_alpha   90.00
_cell.angle_beta   90.00
_cell.angle_gamma   90.00
#
_symmetry.space_group_name_H-M   'P 1'
#
loop_
_entity.id
_entity.type
_entity.pdbx_description
1 polymer ?
#
loop_
_entity_poly.entity_id
_entity_poly.type
_entity_poly.pdbx_seq_one_letter_code
_entity_poly.pdbx_strand_id
1 'polypeptide(L)' 'MDRVVQIDSVCLDEEEKELSLRPDHWDDYIGQQKIKKNLKVFIEASKKRDEAIDHILFFGPPGLGKTTLSYLISSQMES' A
#
# COMPACT_ATOMS: atom_id res chain seq x y z
N MET A 1 -14.05 -0.87 -36.36
CA MET A 1 -12.83 -0.23 -35.84
C MET A 1 -12.35 -1.12 -34.70
N ASP A 2 -11.51 -2.08 -35.05
CA ASP A 2 -10.95 -3.02 -34.09
C ASP A 2 -9.83 -2.32 -33.33
N ARG A 3 -10.02 -2.10 -32.03
CA ARG A 3 -8.91 -1.73 -31.15
C ARG A 3 -8.02 -2.95 -31.01
N VAL A 4 -6.95 -3.00 -31.78
CA VAL A 4 -5.82 -3.88 -31.47
C VAL A 4 -5.15 -3.29 -30.23
N VAL A 5 -5.40 -3.90 -29.07
CA VAL A 5 -4.60 -3.63 -27.87
C VAL A 5 -3.30 -4.41 -28.08
N GLN A 6 -2.26 -3.70 -28.46
CA GLN A 6 -0.90 -4.20 -28.39
C GLN A 6 -0.63 -4.46 -26.90
N ILE A 7 -0.62 -5.73 -26.51
CA ILE A 7 -0.13 -6.13 -25.20
C ILE A 7 1.38 -5.94 -25.31
N ASP A 8 1.86 -4.78 -24.91
CA ASP A 8 3.28 -4.63 -24.58
C ASP A 8 3.55 -5.69 -23.52
N SER A 9 4.42 -6.64 -23.86
CA SER A 9 4.87 -7.68 -22.94
C SER A 9 5.43 -6.96 -21.73
N VAL A 10 4.65 -6.88 -20.65
CA VAL A 10 5.13 -6.30 -19.39
C VAL A 10 6.36 -7.11 -19.02
N CYS A 11 7.52 -6.47 -19.00
CA CYS A 11 8.76 -7.11 -18.62
C CYS A 11 8.60 -7.53 -17.16
N LEU A 12 8.61 -8.84 -16.90
CA LEU A 12 8.58 -9.42 -15.54
C LEU A 12 9.61 -8.72 -14.62
N ASP A 13 10.76 -8.34 -15.20
CA ASP A 13 11.84 -7.62 -14.52
C ASP A 13 11.43 -6.24 -13.93
N GLU A 14 10.47 -5.53 -14.53
CA GLU A 14 10.00 -4.22 -14.03
C GLU A 14 9.05 -4.39 -12.84
N GLU A 15 8.15 -5.37 -12.89
CA GLU A 15 7.27 -5.72 -11.77
C GLU A 15 8.08 -6.25 -10.57
N GLU A 16 9.07 -7.11 -10.80
CA GLU A 16 9.96 -7.62 -9.75
C GLU A 16 10.78 -6.48 -9.11
N LYS A 17 11.25 -5.52 -9.92
CA LYS A 17 11.93 -4.32 -9.39
C LYS A 17 11.00 -3.43 -8.59
N GLU A 18 9.78 -3.18 -9.06
CA GLU A 18 8.80 -2.39 -8.28
C GLU A 18 8.47 -3.04 -6.94
N LEU A 19 8.33 -4.38 -6.90
CA LEU A 19 8.14 -5.13 -5.66
C LEU A 19 9.34 -4.94 -4.72
N SER A 20 10.57 -5.00 -5.23
CA SER A 20 11.78 -4.80 -4.42
C SER A 20 11.94 -3.39 -3.84
N LEU A 21 11.33 -2.39 -4.49
CA LEU A 21 11.37 -0.99 -4.03
C LEU A 21 10.26 -0.66 -3.04
N ARG A 22 9.26 -1.54 -2.89
CA ARG A 22 8.19 -1.35 -1.92
C ARG A 22 8.74 -1.66 -0.52
N PRO A 23 8.58 -0.74 0.45
CA PRO A 23 8.98 -1.01 1.82
C PRO A 23 8.16 -2.17 2.42
N ASP A 24 8.85 -3.04 3.14
CA ASP A 24 8.24 -4.14 3.90
C ASP A 24 7.84 -3.71 5.31
N HIS A 25 8.57 -2.75 5.90
CA HIS A 25 8.28 -2.28 7.26
C HIS A 25 7.72 -0.86 7.26
N TRP A 26 6.94 -0.57 8.31
CA TRP A 26 6.33 0.74 8.51
C TRP A 26 7.37 1.87 8.59
N ASP A 27 8.54 1.58 9.17
CA ASP A 27 9.61 2.55 9.36
C ASP A 27 10.38 2.84 8.07
N ASP A 28 10.37 1.92 7.11
CA ASP A 28 10.98 2.08 5.78
C ASP A 28 10.16 3.01 4.87
N TYR A 29 8.88 3.24 5.20
CA TYR A 29 8.04 4.18 4.44
C TYR A 29 8.35 5.64 4.81
N ILE A 30 9.06 6.33 3.92
CA ILE A 30 9.55 7.69 4.13
C ILE A 30 8.45 8.73 3.88
N GLY A 31 8.33 9.69 4.80
CA GLY A 31 7.40 10.82 4.68
C GLY A 31 5.99 10.54 5.21
N GLN A 32 5.00 11.29 4.71
CA GLN A 32 3.57 11.08 5.01
C GLN A 32 3.22 11.01 6.52
N GLN A 33 3.96 11.73 7.37
CA GLN A 33 3.95 11.55 8.84
C GLN A 33 2.55 11.67 9.47
N LYS A 34 1.73 12.60 8.97
CA LYS A 34 0.35 12.78 9.43
C LYS A 34 -0.51 11.53 9.17
N ILE A 35 -0.40 10.95 7.98
CA ILE A 35 -1.13 9.73 7.60
C ILE A 35 -0.59 8.54 8.38
N LYS A 36 0.74 8.38 8.50
CA LYS A 36 1.36 7.32 9.31
C LYS A 36 0.86 7.35 10.75
N LYS A 37 0.81 8.53 11.38
CA LYS A 37 0.32 8.69 12.75
C LYS A 37 -1.15 8.30 12.89
N ASN A 38 -2.01 8.74 11.98
CA ASN A 38 -3.44 8.42 12.02
C ASN A 38 -3.67 6.92 11.85
N LEU A 39 -3.04 6.31 10.83
CA LEU A 39 -3.15 4.88 10.56
C LEU A 39 -2.67 4.03 11.74
N LYS A 40 -1.57 4.43 12.41
CA LYS A 40 -1.09 3.73 13.60
C LYS A 40 -2.15 3.67 14.70
N VAL A 41 -2.88 4.76 14.93
CA VAL A 41 -3.97 4.78 15.92
C VAL A 41 -5.12 3.85 15.50
N PHE A 42 -5.51 3.84 14.22
CA PHE A 42 -6.56 2.95 13.72
C PHE A 42 -6.19 1.48 13.85
N ILE A 43 -4.97 1.11 13.41
CA ILE A 43 -4.45 -0.25 13.50
C ILE A 43 -4.40 -0.71 14.95
N GLU A 44 -3.82 0.09 15.85
CA GLU A 44 -3.74 -0.26 17.27
C GLU A 44 -5.12 -0.40 17.91
N ALA A 45 -6.09 0.42 17.52
CA ALA A 45 -7.45 0.34 18.03
C ALA A 45 -8.17 -0.93 17.55
N SER A 46 -8.05 -1.27 16.27
CA SER A 46 -8.63 -2.51 15.70
C SER A 46 -7.97 -3.76 16.29
N LYS A 47 -6.64 -3.78 16.43
CA LYS A 47 -5.92 -4.88 17.10
C LYS A 47 -6.38 -5.08 18.55
N LYS A 48 -6.57 -4.00 19.30
CA LYS A 48 -7.06 -4.08 20.70
C LYS A 48 -8.47 -4.67 20.80
N ARG A 49 -9.29 -4.51 19.76
CA ARG A 49 -10.65 -5.05 19.70
C ARG A 49 -10.72 -6.44 19.08
N ASP A 50 -9.60 -6.97 18.57
CA ASP A 50 -9.56 -8.21 17.77
C ASP A 50 -10.54 -8.16 16.58
N GLU A 51 -10.59 -7.00 15.91
CA GLU A 51 -11.48 -6.73 14.80
C GLU A 51 -10.70 -6.35 13.54
N ALA A 52 -11.36 -6.48 12.38
CA ALA A 52 -10.85 -5.93 11.14
C ALA A 52 -10.62 -4.41 11.26
N ILE A 53 -9.71 -3.88 10.42
CA ILE A 53 -9.53 -2.44 10.30
C ILE A 53 -10.77 -1.81 9.65
N ASP A 54 -11.16 -0.62 10.13
CA ASP A 54 -12.24 0.15 9.54
C ASP A 54 -11.96 0.46 8.05
N HIS A 55 -13.00 0.80 7.30
CA HIS A 55 -12.87 1.14 5.88
C HIS A 55 -11.98 2.38 5.66
N ILE A 56 -10.97 2.24 4.80
CA ILE A 56 -10.03 3.31 4.44
C ILE A 56 -10.14 3.61 2.95
N LEU A 57 -10.26 4.89 2.60
CA LEU A 57 -10.18 5.38 1.22
C LEU A 57 -8.89 6.17 1.01
N PHE A 58 -7.99 5.64 0.18
CA PHE A 58 -6.82 6.39 -0.30
C PHE A 58 -7.13 7.11 -1.60
N PHE A 59 -7.09 8.44 -1.60
CA PHE A 59 -7.26 9.26 -2.78
C PHE A 59 -6.06 10.19 -2.99
N GLY A 60 -5.74 10.49 -4.25
CA GLY A 60 -4.71 11.45 -4.62
C GLY A 60 -3.94 11.09 -5.90
N PRO A 61 -3.06 11.99 -6.37
CA PRO A 61 -2.20 11.79 -7.53
C PRO A 61 -1.43 10.45 -7.56
N PRO A 62 -0.99 9.97 -8.74
CA PRO A 62 -0.13 8.79 -8.83
C PRO A 62 1.20 9.01 -8.10
N GLY A 63 1.84 7.93 -7.65
CA GLY A 63 3.16 7.98 -6.99
C GLY A 63 3.17 8.33 -5.50
N LEU A 64 2.01 8.57 -4.87
CA LEU A 64 1.93 8.88 -3.42
C LEU A 64 1.99 7.65 -2.50
N GLY A 65 2.23 6.45 -3.03
CA GLY A 65 2.35 5.23 -2.23
C GLY A 65 1.03 4.72 -1.63
N LYS A 66 -0.11 4.96 -2.29
CA LYS A 66 -1.42 4.46 -1.85
C LYS A 66 -1.44 2.93 -1.72
N THR A 67 -1.01 2.24 -2.77
CA THR A 67 -0.93 0.76 -2.79
C THR A 67 0.09 0.24 -1.78
N THR A 68 1.21 0.95 -1.61
CA THR A 68 2.24 0.65 -0.60
C THR A 68 1.68 0.76 0.81
N LEU A 69 0.92 1.81 1.11
CA LEU A 69 0.28 1.97 2.43
C LEU A 69 -0.73 0.85 2.71
N SER A 70 -1.54 0.45 1.73
CA SER A 70 -2.46 -0.69 1.89
C SER A 70 -1.71 -1.99 2.20
N TYR A 71 -0.60 -2.25 1.49
CA TYR A 71 0.25 -3.41 1.74
C TYR A 71 0.82 -3.42 3.16
N LEU A 72 1.39 -2.28 3.59
CA LEU A 72 1.91 -2.12 4.94
C LEU A 72 0.83 -2.30 6.02
N ILE A 73 -0.39 -1.82 5.80
CA ILE A 73 -1.51 -2.02 6.72
C ILE A 73 -1.84 -3.51 6.88
N SER A 74 -1.93 -4.27 5.78
CA SER A 74 -2.20 -5.71 5.83
C SER A 74 -1.10 -6.44 6.61
N SER A 75 0.17 -6.15 6.31
CA SER A 75 1.31 -6.72 7.04
C SER A 75 1.23 -6.41 8.54
N GLN A 76 0.84 -5.18 8.91
CA GLN A 76 0.65 -4.84 10.32
C GLN A 76 -0.53 -5.58 10.94
N MET A 77 -1.64 -5.82 10.23
CA MET A 77 -2.81 -6.52 10.77
C MET A 77 -2.61 -8.04 10.92
N GLU A 78 -1.72 -8.65 10.15
CA GLU A 78 -1.44 -10.09 10.17
C GLU A 78 -0.48 -10.54 11.29
N SER A 79 0.16 -9.61 12.02
CA SER A 79 1.05 -9.87 13.17
C SER A 79 0.42 -9.61 14.53
#